data_AF-A0A6N2R8Q5-F1
#
_entry.id   AF-A0A6N2R8Q5-F1
#
_cell.length_a   1.000
_cell.length_b   1.000
_cell.length_c   1.000
_cell.angle_alpha   90.00
_cell.angle_beta   90.00
_cell.angle_gamma   90.00
#
_symmetry.space_group_name_H-M   'P 1'
#
loop_
_entity.id
_entity.type
_entity.pdbx_description
1 polymer ?
#
loop_
_entity_poly.entity_id
_entity_poly.type
_entity_poly.pdbx_seq_one_letter_code
_entity_poly.pdbx_strand_id
1 'polypeptide(L)'
;MHLLRPFLAFALLFPFCWHIPSSAAAPAGLPAPEPAEAKQAIEQFLGLTAIWMLEMEWTHAYANKTPKAEDFRNAMLAAGLQQCPSDFQEAWLRQTNKPGRNYAAPVLRKYGVSLKDLRERLQGKLFKINSRVHPPIPLYDEDEQIPRMDPRTCGDPKAILEALAALRAQVMGLTPDQLAQARQSIERVMLEFTLAYMETAICMNTAGIRESQVRELFAPIRTDGCPEDFRRACQHDLPFFLKGRFTGPELTLSTVCKKYGASEQEAFLKVRKKMKEWDIQPPTPQTQPAFRRDMQEIRENMLGGR
;
A
#
# COMPACT_ATOMS: atom_id res chain seq x y z
N MET A 1 14.85 47.32 13.85
CA MET A 1 13.72 47.17 12.90
C MET A 1 13.93 45.86 12.17
N HIS A 2 13.12 44.85 12.49
CA HIS A 2 13.34 43.47 12.07
C HIS A 2 12.87 43.18 10.64
N LEU A 3 13.70 42.34 10.00
CA LEU A 3 13.64 41.68 8.70
C LEU A 3 12.29 41.00 8.38
N LEU A 4 11.87 41.06 7.11
CA LEU A 4 10.81 40.24 6.52
C LEU A 4 11.16 39.77 5.11
N ARG A 5 11.40 38.45 4.99
CA ARG A 5 11.09 37.53 3.88
C ARG A 5 11.63 36.14 4.29
N PRO A 6 11.07 34.98 3.87
CA PRO A 6 9.78 34.68 3.22
C PRO A 6 8.96 33.58 3.97
N PHE A 7 7.63 33.55 3.84
CA PHE A 7 6.78 32.43 4.32
C PHE A 7 5.96 31.87 3.15
N LEU A 8 6.53 30.91 2.44
CA LEU A 8 5.83 30.10 1.42
C LEU A 8 6.31 28.63 1.42
N ALA A 9 6.83 28.16 2.54
CA ALA A 9 7.32 26.78 2.70
C ALA A 9 7.20 26.32 4.16
N PHE A 10 5.99 26.02 4.63
CA PHE A 10 5.81 25.33 5.92
C PHE A 10 4.44 24.63 6.00
N ALA A 11 4.25 23.59 5.21
CA ALA A 11 3.13 22.64 5.37
C ALA A 11 3.55 21.19 5.03
N LEU A 12 4.83 20.87 5.16
CA LEU A 12 5.37 19.54 4.85
C LEU A 12 6.27 18.92 5.94
N LEU A 13 6.36 19.49 7.14
CA LEU A 13 7.16 18.91 8.23
C LEU A 13 6.55 19.25 9.60
N PHE A 14 5.84 18.29 10.21
CA PHE A 14 6.08 17.73 11.56
C PHE A 14 4.84 16.93 12.06
N PRO A 15 5.06 15.85 12.86
CA PRO A 15 4.04 14.93 13.33
C PRO A 15 3.43 15.42 14.63
N PHE A 16 2.10 15.42 14.73
CA PHE A 16 1.44 15.63 16.01
C PHE A 16 1.46 14.31 16.81
N CYS A 17 2.43 14.20 17.71
CA CYS A 17 2.39 13.25 18.82
C CYS A 17 1.24 13.66 19.76
N TRP A 18 0.14 12.91 19.72
CA TRP A 18 -0.81 12.86 20.83
C TRP A 18 -0.56 11.58 21.62
N HIS A 19 -0.01 11.73 22.82
CA HIS A 19 -0.08 10.69 23.85
C HIS A 19 -1.54 10.48 24.23
N ILE A 20 -2.02 9.23 24.14
CA ILE A 20 -3.25 8.77 24.76
C ILE A 20 -2.93 7.46 25.51
N PRO A 21 -3.52 7.20 26.69
CA PRO A 21 -3.11 6.12 27.57
C PRO A 21 -3.36 4.74 26.96
N SER A 22 -2.39 3.85 27.17
CA SER A 22 -2.51 2.43 26.90
C SER A 22 -3.48 1.81 27.90
N SER A 23 -4.70 1.48 27.48
CA SER A 23 -5.50 0.36 27.99
C SER A 23 -6.84 0.30 27.26
N ALA A 24 -6.91 -0.53 26.23
CA ALA A 24 -8.14 -1.17 25.82
C ALA A 24 -7.76 -2.61 25.45
N ALA A 25 -8.19 -3.56 26.28
CA ALA A 25 -7.89 -4.98 26.12
C ALA A 25 -8.31 -5.46 24.73
N ALA A 26 -7.38 -6.10 24.03
CA ALA A 26 -7.66 -6.78 22.76
C ALA A 26 -8.74 -7.87 22.98
N PRO A 27 -9.71 -8.04 22.08
CA PRO A 27 -10.66 -9.13 22.18
C PRO A 27 -9.93 -10.47 22.06
N ALA A 28 -10.39 -11.46 22.84
CA ALA A 28 -9.79 -12.78 22.99
C ALA A 28 -9.41 -13.40 21.64
N GLY A 29 -8.14 -13.81 21.54
CA GLY A 29 -7.51 -14.27 20.31
C GLY A 29 -8.20 -15.49 19.69
N LEU A 30 -8.37 -15.43 18.37
CA LEU A 30 -8.63 -16.59 17.53
C LEU A 30 -7.62 -17.71 17.86
N PRO A 31 -8.01 -19.00 17.77
CA PRO A 31 -7.06 -20.10 17.94
C PRO A 31 -5.87 -19.89 16.99
N ALA A 32 -4.66 -20.20 17.47
CA ALA A 32 -3.46 -20.06 16.67
C ALA A 32 -3.62 -20.87 15.37
N PRO A 33 -3.28 -20.30 14.19
CA PRO A 33 -3.45 -20.98 12.91
C PRO A 33 -2.66 -22.28 12.89
N GLU A 34 -3.16 -23.29 12.17
CA GLU A 34 -2.44 -24.56 12.04
C GLU A 34 -1.05 -24.33 11.42
N PRO A 35 -0.02 -25.13 11.78
CA PRO A 35 1.34 -24.93 11.27
C PRO A 35 1.44 -24.90 9.73
N ALA A 36 0.58 -25.63 9.02
CA ALA A 36 0.51 -25.63 7.56
C ALA A 36 -0.05 -24.31 7.00
N GLU A 37 -1.12 -23.79 7.59
CA GLU A 37 -1.70 -22.49 7.22
C GLU A 37 -0.71 -21.35 7.52
N ALA A 38 -0.04 -21.42 8.67
CA ALA A 38 1.00 -20.48 9.07
C ALA A 38 2.18 -20.46 8.08
N LYS A 39 2.67 -21.65 7.67
CA LYS A 39 3.71 -21.78 6.65
C LYS A 39 3.27 -21.14 5.32
N GLN A 40 2.06 -21.45 4.87
CA GLN A 40 1.53 -20.92 3.61
C GLN A 40 1.41 -19.39 3.65
N ALA A 41 0.91 -18.83 4.75
CA ALA A 41 0.81 -17.38 4.93
C ALA A 41 2.19 -16.70 4.88
N ILE A 42 3.20 -17.27 5.54
CA ILE A 42 4.57 -16.74 5.52
C ILE A 42 5.18 -16.83 4.11
N GLU A 43 5.04 -17.98 3.42
CA GLU A 43 5.57 -18.14 2.06
C GLU A 43 4.89 -17.19 1.06
N GLN A 44 3.58 -16.99 1.19
CA GLN A 44 2.85 -16.02 0.38
C GLN A 44 3.32 -14.59 0.65
N PHE A 45 3.44 -14.21 1.93
CA PHE A 45 3.94 -12.90 2.34
C PHE A 45 5.35 -12.62 1.80
N LEU A 46 6.27 -13.56 1.97
CA LEU A 46 7.65 -13.43 1.48
C LEU A 46 7.71 -13.38 -0.05
N GLY A 47 6.88 -14.18 -0.73
CA GLY A 47 6.78 -14.16 -2.19
C GLY A 47 6.29 -12.81 -2.73
N LEU A 48 5.23 -12.25 -2.14
CA LEU A 48 4.73 -10.92 -2.50
C LEU A 48 5.76 -9.82 -2.19
N THR A 49 6.42 -9.90 -1.03
CA THR A 49 7.48 -8.96 -0.65
C THR A 49 8.61 -8.94 -1.68
N ALA A 50 9.09 -10.12 -2.08
CA ALA A 50 10.17 -10.25 -3.06
C ALA A 50 9.78 -9.69 -4.44
N ILE A 51 8.54 -9.94 -4.88
CA ILE A 51 8.01 -9.40 -6.14
C ILE A 51 8.01 -7.87 -6.10
N TRP A 52 7.59 -7.26 -4.99
CA TRP A 52 7.57 -5.79 -4.92
C TRP A 52 8.91 -5.14 -4.75
N MET A 53 9.85 -5.77 -4.05
CA MET A 53 11.23 -5.28 -4.05
C MET A 53 11.73 -5.17 -5.48
N LEU A 54 11.46 -6.18 -6.33
CA LEU A 54 11.77 -6.11 -7.75
C LEU A 54 10.96 -5.05 -8.48
N GLU A 55 9.63 -5.01 -8.35
CA GLU A 55 8.81 -3.98 -9.02
C GLU A 55 9.30 -2.57 -8.67
N MET A 56 9.65 -2.32 -7.40
CA MET A 56 10.19 -1.05 -6.92
C MET A 56 11.55 -0.74 -7.56
N GLU A 57 12.50 -1.67 -7.52
CA GLU A 57 13.84 -1.49 -8.11
C GLU A 57 13.74 -1.20 -9.61
N TRP A 58 12.92 -1.95 -10.34
CA TRP A 58 12.74 -1.78 -11.78
C TRP A 58 11.99 -0.50 -12.13
N THR A 59 10.99 -0.11 -11.35
CA THR A 59 10.30 1.18 -11.52
C THR A 59 11.24 2.36 -11.26
N HIS A 60 12.10 2.26 -10.25
CA HIS A 60 13.11 3.28 -9.98
C HIS A 60 14.19 3.32 -11.07
N ALA A 61 14.66 2.16 -11.55
CA ALA A 61 15.57 2.08 -12.68
C ALA A 61 14.99 2.76 -13.94
N TYR A 62 13.72 2.51 -14.23
CA TYR A 62 12.97 3.20 -15.28
C TYR A 62 12.95 4.72 -15.15
N ALA A 63 12.78 5.19 -13.92
CA ALA A 63 12.74 6.61 -13.62
C ALA A 63 14.14 7.25 -13.50
N ASN A 64 15.23 6.51 -13.76
CA ASN A 64 16.61 6.90 -13.48
C ASN A 64 16.80 7.39 -12.03
N LYS A 65 16.17 6.69 -11.08
CA LYS A 65 16.23 6.96 -9.65
C LYS A 65 16.88 5.79 -8.92
N THR A 66 17.56 6.09 -7.83
CA THR A 66 18.07 5.07 -6.91
C THR A 66 17.07 4.88 -5.76
N PRO A 67 16.66 3.64 -5.45
CA PRO A 67 15.83 3.38 -4.26
C PRO A 67 16.55 3.77 -2.97
N LYS A 68 15.80 4.30 -2.01
CA LYS A 68 16.28 4.65 -0.66
C LYS A 68 15.94 3.53 0.32
N ALA A 69 16.59 3.52 1.48
CA ALA A 69 16.32 2.57 2.56
C ALA A 69 14.83 2.55 3.00
N GLU A 70 14.17 3.71 2.94
CA GLU A 70 12.74 3.83 3.22
C GLU A 70 11.87 3.10 2.18
N ASP A 71 12.24 3.16 0.90
CA ASP A 71 11.51 2.48 -0.17
C ASP A 71 11.55 0.96 0.05
N PHE A 72 12.72 0.42 0.40
CA PHE A 72 12.88 -0.99 0.78
C PHE A 72 12.07 -1.36 2.02
N ARG A 73 12.10 -0.53 3.07
CA ARG A 73 11.29 -0.75 4.27
C ARG A 73 9.79 -0.80 3.93
N ASN A 74 9.33 0.10 3.09
CA ASN A 74 7.93 0.15 2.65
C ASN A 74 7.55 -1.09 1.83
N ALA A 75 8.44 -1.57 0.95
CA ALA A 75 8.25 -2.81 0.22
C ALA A 75 8.16 -4.03 1.16
N MET A 76 9.02 -4.10 2.18
CA MET A 76 9.02 -5.17 3.18
C MET A 76 7.76 -5.24 4.04
N LEU A 77 7.01 -4.15 4.17
CA LEU A 77 5.81 -4.10 5.01
C LEU A 77 4.51 -4.22 4.22
N ALA A 78 4.58 -4.19 2.88
CA ALA A 78 3.40 -4.10 2.04
C ALA A 78 2.58 -5.41 1.94
N ALA A 79 3.10 -6.57 2.41
CA ALA A 79 2.65 -7.90 1.91
C ALA A 79 1.50 -8.54 2.66
N GLY A 80 0.76 -7.74 3.43
CA GLY A 80 -0.27 -8.26 4.31
C GLY A 80 0.35 -9.03 5.47
N LEU A 81 1.38 -8.46 6.11
CA LEU A 81 2.06 -9.04 7.28
C LEU A 81 1.08 -9.54 8.35
N GLN A 82 -0.05 -8.85 8.50
CA GLN A 82 -1.14 -9.18 9.41
C GLN A 82 -1.73 -10.59 9.22
N GLN A 83 -1.55 -11.20 8.04
CA GLN A 83 -2.02 -12.56 7.71
C GLN A 83 -1.04 -13.64 8.22
N CYS A 84 0.18 -13.25 8.62
CA CYS A 84 1.17 -14.17 9.17
C CYS A 84 0.96 -14.41 10.68
N PRO A 85 1.54 -15.48 11.25
CA PRO A 85 1.57 -15.69 12.70
C PRO A 85 2.21 -14.53 13.46
N SER A 86 1.71 -14.23 14.67
CA SER A 86 2.11 -13.04 15.45
C SER A 86 3.60 -12.97 15.79
N ASP A 87 4.24 -14.12 16.04
CA ASP A 87 5.68 -14.21 16.29
C ASP A 87 6.50 -13.88 15.03
N PHE A 88 6.03 -14.28 13.85
CA PHE A 88 6.62 -13.87 12.58
C PHE A 88 6.42 -12.38 12.34
N GLN A 89 5.23 -11.83 12.61
CA GLN A 89 4.98 -10.39 12.49
C GLN A 89 5.96 -9.58 13.34
N GLU A 90 6.13 -9.96 14.60
CA GLU A 90 7.05 -9.29 15.52
C GLU A 90 8.50 -9.40 15.04
N ALA A 91 8.94 -10.59 14.65
CA ALA A 91 10.28 -10.82 14.13
C ALA A 91 10.55 -9.98 12.87
N TRP A 92 9.60 -9.93 11.95
CA TRP A 92 9.71 -9.17 10.71
C TRP A 92 9.76 -7.67 10.96
N LEU A 93 8.91 -7.14 11.84
CA LEU A 93 8.96 -5.73 12.26
C LEU A 93 10.27 -5.35 12.94
N ARG A 94 10.85 -6.26 13.74
CA ARG A 94 12.18 -6.03 14.33
C ARG A 94 13.27 -5.98 13.25
N GLN A 95 13.18 -6.86 12.25
CA GLN A 95 14.10 -6.92 11.12
C GLN A 95 14.06 -5.65 10.25
N THR A 96 12.87 -5.12 9.95
CA THR A 96 12.75 -3.87 9.16
C THR A 96 13.28 -2.63 9.89
N ASN A 97 13.24 -2.64 11.23
CA ASN A 97 13.71 -1.55 12.07
C ASN A 97 15.20 -1.61 12.39
N LYS A 98 15.78 -2.81 12.48
CA LYS A 98 17.19 -3.05 12.83
C LYS A 98 17.87 -3.93 11.77
N PRO A 99 18.21 -3.38 10.59
CA PRO A 99 18.90 -4.13 9.56
C PRO A 99 20.28 -4.59 10.07
N GLY A 100 20.65 -5.85 9.79
CA GLY A 100 21.95 -6.44 10.18
C GLY A 100 21.86 -7.69 11.06
N ARG A 101 20.66 -8.09 11.50
CA ARG A 101 20.40 -9.41 12.09
C ARG A 101 19.08 -9.95 11.55
N ASN A 102 19.07 -11.22 11.17
CA ASN A 102 17.90 -11.91 10.66
C ASN A 102 17.05 -12.42 11.83
N TYR A 103 16.19 -11.53 12.33
CA TYR A 103 15.25 -11.86 13.41
C TYR A 103 14.18 -12.86 12.96
N ALA A 104 13.90 -12.95 11.65
CA ALA A 104 12.92 -13.89 11.11
C ALA A 104 13.42 -15.34 11.05
N ALA A 105 14.74 -15.58 10.89
CA ALA A 105 15.31 -16.92 10.68
C ALA A 105 14.87 -17.99 11.71
N PRO A 106 14.86 -17.74 13.04
CA PRO A 106 14.34 -18.71 14.00
C PRO A 106 12.87 -19.06 13.77
N VAL A 107 12.06 -18.08 13.38
CA VAL A 107 10.62 -18.25 13.14
C VAL A 107 10.38 -18.99 11.82
N LEU A 108 11.16 -18.69 10.77
CA LEU A 108 11.12 -19.44 9.51
C LEU A 108 11.39 -20.93 9.75
N ARG A 109 12.42 -21.26 10.55
CA ARG A 109 12.74 -22.64 10.93
C ARG A 109 11.59 -23.31 11.70
N LYS A 110 10.97 -22.60 12.64
CA LYS A 110 9.80 -23.09 13.40
C LYS A 110 8.65 -23.51 12.48
N TYR A 111 8.37 -22.74 11.43
CA TYR A 111 7.29 -23.03 10.48
C TYR A 111 7.73 -23.86 9.26
N GLY A 112 8.98 -24.32 9.22
CA GLY A 112 9.51 -25.11 8.11
C GLY A 112 9.54 -24.36 6.77
N VAL A 113 9.79 -23.06 6.81
CA VAL A 113 9.94 -22.18 5.63
C VAL A 113 11.42 -22.13 5.23
N SER A 114 11.71 -22.46 3.96
CA SER A 114 13.04 -22.38 3.36
C SER A 114 13.06 -21.23 2.35
N LEU A 115 13.91 -20.22 2.58
CA LEU A 115 14.04 -19.08 1.67
C LEU A 115 14.58 -19.53 0.30
N LYS A 116 15.55 -20.46 0.30
CA LYS A 116 16.10 -21.06 -0.91
C LYS A 116 15.03 -21.78 -1.74
N ASP A 117 14.25 -22.67 -1.14
CA ASP A 117 13.23 -23.43 -1.88
C ASP A 117 12.13 -22.50 -2.42
N LEU A 118 11.74 -21.49 -1.63
CA LEU A 118 10.79 -20.47 -2.05
C LEU A 118 11.34 -19.65 -3.23
N ARG A 119 12.61 -19.21 -3.15
CA ARG A 119 13.30 -18.48 -4.21
C ARG A 119 13.33 -19.28 -5.52
N GLU A 120 13.80 -20.53 -5.48
CA GLU A 120 13.91 -21.39 -6.65
C GLU A 120 12.54 -21.65 -7.29
N ARG A 121 11.51 -21.88 -6.46
CA ARG A 121 10.13 -22.04 -6.93
C ARG A 121 9.59 -20.79 -7.62
N LEU A 122 9.82 -19.61 -7.04
CA LEU A 122 9.41 -18.33 -7.63
C LEU A 122 10.19 -18.02 -8.92
N GLN A 123 11.50 -18.27 -8.94
CA GLN A 123 12.34 -18.09 -10.12
C GLN A 123 11.88 -19.01 -11.26
N GLY A 124 11.57 -20.27 -10.96
CA GLY A 124 11.04 -21.22 -11.95
C GLY A 124 9.67 -20.82 -12.50
N LYS A 125 8.79 -20.27 -11.65
CA LYS A 125 7.50 -19.70 -12.11
C LYS A 125 7.72 -18.49 -13.01
N LEU A 126 8.60 -17.58 -12.63
CA LEU A 126 8.92 -16.39 -13.42
C LEU A 126 9.47 -16.77 -14.81
N PHE A 127 10.39 -17.74 -14.85
CA PHE A 127 10.93 -18.26 -16.11
C PHE A 127 9.86 -18.86 -17.01
N LYS A 128 8.88 -19.59 -16.44
CA LYS A 128 7.75 -20.15 -17.19
C LYS A 128 6.81 -19.07 -17.75
N ILE A 129 6.65 -17.96 -17.03
CA ILE A 129 5.85 -16.81 -17.49
C ILE A 129 6.55 -16.14 -18.67
N ASN A 130 7.85 -15.88 -18.55
CA ASN A 130 8.64 -15.30 -19.63
C ASN A 130 10.10 -15.76 -19.54
N SER A 131 10.53 -16.57 -20.50
CA SER A 131 11.88 -17.15 -20.55
C SER A 131 12.97 -16.16 -20.97
N ARG A 132 12.64 -14.89 -21.21
CA ARG A 132 13.60 -13.80 -21.43
C ARG A 132 13.79 -12.91 -20.20
N VAL A 133 13.05 -13.18 -19.12
CA VAL A 133 13.02 -12.38 -17.89
C VAL A 133 13.67 -13.18 -16.77
N HIS A 134 14.81 -12.67 -16.27
CA HIS A 134 15.64 -13.35 -15.27
C HIS A 134 16.14 -12.44 -14.13
N PRO A 135 15.33 -11.53 -13.57
CA PRO A 135 15.73 -10.86 -12.34
C PRO A 135 15.86 -11.90 -11.22
N PRO A 136 16.90 -11.80 -10.37
CA PRO A 136 17.08 -12.72 -9.26
C PRO A 136 16.07 -12.40 -8.16
N ILE A 137 15.29 -13.39 -7.72
CA ILE A 137 14.30 -13.23 -6.64
C ILE A 137 15.03 -12.90 -5.31
N PRO A 138 14.74 -11.76 -4.63
CA PRO A 138 15.52 -11.26 -3.49
C PRO A 138 15.15 -11.92 -2.16
N LEU A 139 15.32 -13.24 -2.09
CA LEU A 139 15.12 -14.06 -0.88
C LEU A 139 16.43 -14.79 -0.57
N TYR A 140 17.22 -14.29 0.38
CA TYR A 140 18.54 -14.82 0.73
C TYR A 140 18.65 -15.01 2.24
N ASP A 141 19.34 -16.08 2.64
CA ASP A 141 19.82 -16.25 4.01
C ASP A 141 21.07 -15.38 4.27
N GLU A 142 21.43 -15.17 5.54
CA GLU A 142 22.51 -14.24 5.94
C GLU A 142 23.87 -14.58 5.31
N ASP A 143 24.14 -15.88 5.10
CA ASP A 143 25.42 -16.38 4.62
C ASP A 143 25.47 -16.53 3.08
N GLU A 144 24.38 -16.20 2.37
CA GLU A 144 24.32 -16.36 0.92
C GLU A 144 24.91 -15.16 0.18
N GLN A 145 25.72 -15.45 -0.85
CA GLN A 145 26.20 -14.41 -1.75
C GLN A 145 25.05 -13.89 -2.61
N ILE A 146 24.68 -12.64 -2.40
CA ILE A 146 23.64 -11.97 -3.18
C ILE A 146 24.17 -11.79 -4.62
N PRO A 147 23.52 -12.37 -5.65
CA PRO A 147 23.91 -12.20 -7.03
C PRO A 147 23.77 -10.73 -7.42
N ARG A 148 24.77 -10.23 -8.16
CA ARG A 148 24.74 -8.87 -8.67
C ARG A 148 23.62 -8.75 -9.71
N MET A 149 22.67 -7.84 -9.47
CA MET A 149 21.68 -7.48 -10.48
C MET A 149 22.33 -6.65 -11.58
N ASP A 150 22.39 -7.20 -12.80
CA ASP A 150 22.74 -6.46 -14.01
C ASP A 150 21.46 -6.21 -14.84
N PRO A 151 21.00 -4.96 -14.93
CA PRO A 151 19.80 -4.63 -15.70
C PRO A 151 19.85 -5.08 -17.16
N ARG A 152 21.05 -5.22 -17.75
CA ARG A 152 21.22 -5.59 -19.15
C ARG A 152 20.99 -7.08 -19.42
N THR A 153 21.07 -7.91 -18.39
CA THR A 153 20.96 -9.38 -18.52
C THR A 153 19.65 -9.93 -17.96
N CYS A 154 18.93 -9.14 -17.17
CA CYS A 154 17.66 -9.58 -16.56
C CYS A 154 16.45 -9.51 -17.51
N GLY A 155 16.59 -8.87 -18.67
CA GLY A 155 15.54 -8.73 -19.68
C GLY A 155 15.08 -7.29 -19.89
N ASP A 156 14.16 -7.09 -20.83
CA ASP A 156 13.53 -5.80 -21.05
C ASP A 156 12.74 -5.37 -19.80
N PRO A 157 12.96 -4.17 -19.24
CA PRO A 157 12.30 -3.77 -18.01
C PRO A 157 10.77 -3.80 -18.06
N LYS A 158 10.13 -3.67 -19.23
CA LYS A 158 8.65 -3.65 -19.35
C LYS A 158 8.15 -5.07 -19.25
N ALA A 159 8.80 -5.97 -19.98
CA ALA A 159 8.57 -7.40 -19.88
C ALA A 159 8.80 -7.92 -18.45
N ILE A 160 9.77 -7.36 -17.72
CA ILE A 160 9.99 -7.69 -16.30
C ILE A 160 8.76 -7.31 -15.46
N LEU A 161 8.29 -6.06 -15.53
CA LEU A 161 7.13 -5.62 -14.75
C LEU A 161 5.86 -6.40 -15.11
N GLU A 162 5.64 -6.71 -16.40
CA GLU A 162 4.52 -7.54 -16.85
C GLU A 162 4.61 -8.98 -16.30
N ALA A 163 5.81 -9.58 -16.32
CA ALA A 163 6.03 -10.92 -15.78
C ALA A 163 5.90 -10.97 -14.25
N LEU A 164 6.34 -9.92 -13.54
CA LEU A 164 6.16 -9.78 -12.09
C LEU A 164 4.69 -9.64 -11.70
N ALA A 165 3.90 -8.89 -12.47
CA ALA A 165 2.46 -8.79 -12.26
C ALA A 165 1.75 -10.14 -12.44
N ALA A 166 2.14 -10.93 -13.45
CA ALA A 166 1.63 -12.28 -13.66
C ALA A 166 2.08 -13.24 -12.54
N LEU A 167 3.32 -13.13 -12.07
CA LEU A 167 3.83 -13.92 -10.95
C LEU A 167 3.07 -13.60 -9.67
N ARG A 168 2.76 -12.33 -9.42
CA ARG A 168 1.92 -11.89 -8.29
C ARG A 168 0.56 -12.58 -8.31
N ALA A 169 -0.11 -12.62 -9.47
CA ALA A 169 -1.38 -13.34 -9.60
C ALA A 169 -1.25 -14.81 -9.19
N GLN A 170 -0.20 -15.49 -9.67
CA GLN A 170 0.06 -16.90 -9.30
C GLN A 170 0.38 -17.09 -7.82
N VAL A 171 1.10 -16.17 -7.17
CA VAL A 171 1.39 -16.22 -5.73
C VAL A 171 0.12 -16.02 -4.90
N MET A 172 -0.81 -15.21 -5.41
CA MET A 172 -2.12 -14.98 -4.77
C MET A 172 -3.14 -16.09 -5.05
N GLY A 173 -2.81 -17.08 -5.89
CA GLY A 173 -3.75 -18.10 -6.32
C GLY A 173 -4.88 -17.56 -7.22
N LEU A 174 -4.61 -16.47 -7.94
CA LEU A 174 -5.56 -15.80 -8.84
C LEU A 174 -5.16 -15.98 -10.30
N THR A 175 -6.15 -15.91 -11.21
CA THR A 175 -5.89 -15.68 -12.62
C THR A 175 -5.48 -14.21 -12.87
N PRO A 176 -4.79 -13.90 -13.98
CA PRO A 176 -4.51 -12.51 -14.36
C PRO A 176 -5.78 -11.65 -14.44
N ASP A 177 -6.87 -12.19 -14.97
CA ASP A 177 -8.16 -11.49 -15.08
C ASP A 177 -8.79 -11.22 -13.72
N GLN A 178 -8.73 -12.19 -12.79
CA GLN A 178 -9.21 -12.01 -11.42
C GLN A 178 -8.41 -10.92 -10.69
N LEU A 179 -7.08 -10.90 -10.86
CA LEU A 179 -6.24 -9.86 -10.29
C LEU A 179 -6.55 -8.49 -10.90
N ALA A 180 -6.73 -8.41 -12.22
CA ALA A 180 -7.07 -7.17 -12.91
C ALA A 180 -8.44 -6.63 -12.48
N GLN A 181 -9.46 -7.49 -12.35
CA GLN A 181 -10.78 -7.13 -11.87
C GLN A 181 -10.76 -6.64 -10.41
N ALA A 182 -10.03 -7.35 -9.55
CA ALA A 182 -9.84 -6.94 -8.15
C ALA A 182 -9.16 -5.57 -8.07
N ARG A 183 -8.08 -5.38 -8.83
CA ARG A 183 -7.36 -4.10 -8.93
C ARG A 183 -8.29 -2.98 -9.39
N GLN A 184 -9.04 -3.18 -10.48
CA GLN A 184 -9.93 -2.15 -11.02
C GLN A 184 -11.02 -1.74 -10.00
N SER A 185 -11.57 -2.72 -9.29
CA SER A 185 -12.59 -2.48 -8.26
C SER A 185 -12.00 -1.70 -7.07
N ILE A 186 -10.78 -2.05 -6.64
CA ILE A 186 -10.05 -1.31 -5.60
C ILE A 186 -9.71 0.11 -6.08
N GLU A 187 -9.20 0.29 -7.30
CA GLU A 187 -8.85 1.61 -7.85
C GLU A 187 -10.07 2.54 -7.90
N ARG A 188 -11.25 2.01 -8.25
CA ARG A 188 -12.51 2.76 -8.19
C ARG A 188 -12.82 3.21 -6.76
N VAL A 189 -12.79 2.29 -5.80
CA VAL A 189 -13.04 2.63 -4.40
C VAL A 189 -12.03 3.64 -3.88
N MET A 190 -10.74 3.48 -4.22
CA MET A 190 -9.69 4.41 -3.82
C MET A 190 -9.87 5.80 -4.43
N LEU A 191 -10.40 5.89 -5.64
CA LEU A 191 -10.78 7.17 -6.24
C LEU A 191 -11.89 7.87 -5.46
N GLU A 192 -12.95 7.14 -5.09
CA GLU A 192 -14.04 7.66 -4.24
C GLU A 192 -13.53 8.11 -2.86
N PHE A 193 -12.68 7.30 -2.23
CA PHE A 193 -12.00 7.62 -0.98
C PHE A 193 -11.17 8.89 -1.10
N THR A 194 -10.38 9.02 -2.17
CA THR A 194 -9.50 10.17 -2.38
C THR A 194 -10.32 11.45 -2.56
N LEU A 195 -11.44 11.40 -3.29
CA LEU A 195 -12.35 12.53 -3.44
C LEU A 195 -12.94 12.98 -2.08
N ALA A 196 -13.43 12.03 -1.29
CA ALA A 196 -13.95 12.30 0.06
C ALA A 196 -12.86 12.85 1.00
N TYR A 197 -11.66 12.28 0.93
CA TYR A 197 -10.49 12.73 1.69
C TYR A 197 -10.09 14.16 1.32
N MET A 198 -9.95 14.48 0.03
CA MET A 198 -9.55 15.81 -0.44
C MET A 198 -10.54 16.88 0.01
N GLU A 199 -11.85 16.63 -0.16
CA GLU A 199 -12.89 17.55 0.31
C GLU A 199 -12.82 17.76 1.83
N THR A 200 -12.66 16.66 2.59
CA THR A 200 -12.54 16.69 4.05
C THR A 200 -11.31 17.48 4.48
N ALA A 201 -10.13 17.14 3.98
CA ALA A 201 -8.85 17.75 4.37
C ALA A 201 -8.80 19.24 4.03
N ILE A 202 -9.29 19.63 2.86
CA ILE A 202 -9.34 21.04 2.45
C ILE A 202 -10.33 21.81 3.33
N CYS A 203 -11.54 21.29 3.54
CA CYS A 203 -12.53 21.95 4.40
C CYS A 203 -12.07 22.05 5.85
N MET A 204 -11.46 21.00 6.41
CA MET A 204 -10.88 21.03 7.76
C MET A 204 -9.86 22.16 7.93
N ASN A 205 -8.99 22.36 6.93
CA ASN A 205 -7.90 23.32 7.03
C ASN A 205 -8.33 24.78 6.83
N THR A 206 -9.44 25.04 6.15
CA THR A 206 -9.79 26.42 5.74
C THR A 206 -11.08 26.97 6.33
N ALA A 207 -12.09 26.13 6.56
CA ALA A 207 -13.44 26.56 6.95
C ALA A 207 -14.05 25.76 8.12
N GLY A 208 -13.40 24.65 8.50
CA GLY A 208 -13.96 23.66 9.42
C GLY A 208 -15.00 22.77 8.73
N ILE A 209 -15.09 21.52 9.17
CA ILE A 209 -16.11 20.57 8.73
C ILE A 209 -16.54 19.73 9.94
N ARG A 210 -17.84 19.50 10.09
CA ARG A 210 -18.38 18.70 11.20
C ARG A 210 -18.23 17.21 10.89
N GLU A 211 -18.07 16.40 11.93
CA GLU A 211 -17.97 14.93 11.78
C GLU A 211 -19.16 14.33 11.01
N SER A 212 -20.38 14.86 11.19
CA SER A 212 -21.56 14.40 10.44
C SER A 212 -21.41 14.61 8.92
N GLN A 213 -20.79 15.73 8.51
CA GLN A 213 -20.53 16.01 7.11
C GLN A 213 -19.41 15.13 6.57
N VAL A 214 -18.37 14.84 7.37
CA VAL A 214 -17.36 13.84 6.99
C VAL A 214 -18.01 12.47 6.78
N ARG A 215 -18.92 12.06 7.67
CA ARG A 215 -19.67 10.81 7.50
C ARG A 215 -20.47 10.76 6.20
N GLU A 216 -21.15 11.85 5.83
CA GLU A 216 -21.88 11.96 4.56
C GLU A 216 -20.96 11.80 3.34
N LEU A 217 -19.72 12.29 3.39
CA LEU A 217 -18.76 12.20 2.26
C LEU A 217 -18.27 10.77 1.98
N PHE A 218 -18.19 9.95 3.02
CA PHE A 218 -17.72 8.57 2.94
C PHE A 218 -18.88 7.57 2.80
N ALA A 219 -20.12 7.96 3.14
CA ALA A 219 -21.31 7.11 3.06
C ALA A 219 -21.61 6.49 1.67
N PRO A 220 -21.30 7.13 0.53
CA PRO A 220 -21.54 6.56 -0.79
C PRO A 220 -20.57 5.47 -1.20
N ILE A 221 -19.42 5.33 -0.51
CA ILE A 221 -18.37 4.40 -0.91
C ILE A 221 -18.88 2.97 -0.78
N ARG A 222 -18.84 2.22 -1.89
CA ARG A 222 -19.30 0.82 -1.96
C ARG A 222 -18.13 -0.10 -2.28
N THR A 223 -17.92 -1.10 -1.44
CA THR A 223 -16.80 -2.04 -1.58
C THR A 223 -17.23 -3.40 -2.12
N ASP A 224 -18.48 -3.56 -2.55
CA ASP A 224 -19.09 -4.88 -2.87
C ASP A 224 -18.35 -5.64 -3.98
N GLY A 225 -17.78 -4.93 -4.96
CA GLY A 225 -16.95 -5.51 -6.01
C GLY A 225 -15.50 -5.81 -5.62
N CYS A 226 -15.09 -5.46 -4.40
CA CYS A 226 -13.71 -5.65 -3.94
C CYS A 226 -13.49 -7.00 -3.24
N PRO A 227 -12.24 -7.50 -3.24
CA PRO A 227 -11.84 -8.65 -2.45
C PRO A 227 -12.22 -8.54 -0.96
N GLU A 228 -12.48 -9.68 -0.33
CA GLU A 228 -12.93 -9.75 1.08
C GLU A 228 -11.95 -9.10 2.05
N ASP A 229 -10.64 -9.31 1.88
CA ASP A 229 -9.63 -8.70 2.73
C ASP A 229 -9.56 -7.18 2.55
N PHE A 230 -9.77 -6.66 1.34
CA PHE A 230 -9.92 -5.23 1.10
C PHE A 230 -11.17 -4.67 1.78
N ARG A 231 -12.31 -5.37 1.69
CA ARG A 231 -13.54 -4.97 2.38
C ARG A 231 -13.34 -4.88 3.89
N ARG A 232 -12.66 -5.86 4.49
CA ARG A 232 -12.31 -5.86 5.93
C ARG A 232 -11.35 -4.71 6.28
N ALA A 233 -10.31 -4.50 5.49
CA ALA A 233 -9.37 -3.39 5.69
C ALA A 233 -10.08 -2.03 5.62
N CYS A 234 -10.97 -1.85 4.65
CA CYS A 234 -11.80 -0.66 4.53
C CYS A 234 -12.71 -0.46 5.75
N GLN A 235 -13.38 -1.51 6.23
CA GLN A 235 -14.23 -1.44 7.43
C GLN A 235 -13.42 -1.11 8.69
N HIS A 236 -12.22 -1.69 8.82
CA HIS A 236 -11.31 -1.43 9.93
C HIS A 236 -10.81 0.02 9.94
N ASP A 237 -10.40 0.55 8.79
CA ASP A 237 -9.76 1.85 8.67
C ASP A 237 -10.77 3.01 8.63
N LEU A 238 -12.00 2.79 8.16
CA LEU A 238 -13.02 3.83 8.00
C LEU A 238 -13.28 4.68 9.27
N PRO A 239 -13.39 4.11 10.49
CA PRO A 239 -13.53 4.89 11.72
C PRO A 239 -12.38 5.87 12.01
N PHE A 240 -11.16 5.57 11.53
CA PHE A 240 -10.01 6.47 11.65
C PHE A 240 -10.14 7.65 10.67
N PHE A 241 -10.51 7.36 9.43
CA PHE A 241 -10.73 8.37 8.40
C PHE A 241 -11.85 9.35 8.76
N LEU A 242 -12.95 8.86 9.35
CA LEU A 242 -14.04 9.71 9.85
C LEU A 242 -13.60 10.68 10.94
N LYS A 243 -12.49 10.40 11.64
CA LYS A 243 -11.88 11.27 12.65
C LYS A 243 -10.72 12.10 12.10
N GLY A 244 -10.54 12.15 10.78
CA GLY A 244 -9.45 12.88 10.14
C GLY A 244 -8.08 12.21 10.23
N ARG A 245 -8.01 10.92 10.61
CA ARG A 245 -6.75 10.17 10.71
C ARG A 245 -6.54 9.33 9.46
N PHE A 246 -5.74 9.85 8.53
CA PHE A 246 -5.52 9.24 7.21
C PHE A 246 -4.18 8.51 7.07
N THR A 247 -3.33 8.58 8.08
CA THR A 247 -2.03 7.92 8.13
C THR A 247 -1.82 7.33 9.51
N GLY A 248 -1.26 6.13 9.60
CA GLY A 248 -0.94 5.50 10.88
C GLY A 248 -0.52 4.03 10.70
N PRO A 249 0.33 3.49 11.59
CA PRO A 249 0.73 2.08 11.54
C PRO A 249 -0.44 1.11 11.77
N GLU A 250 -1.55 1.59 12.36
CA GLU A 250 -2.78 0.84 12.54
C GLU A 250 -3.59 0.66 11.24
N LEU A 251 -3.35 1.50 10.23
CA LEU A 251 -4.10 1.45 8.97
C LEU A 251 -3.62 0.29 8.10
N THR A 252 -4.59 -0.39 7.47
CA THR A 252 -4.37 -1.63 6.73
C THR A 252 -4.69 -1.50 5.24
N LEU A 253 -5.45 -0.48 4.84
CA LEU A 253 -5.97 -0.31 3.48
C LEU A 253 -4.84 -0.21 2.45
N SER A 254 -3.76 0.53 2.77
CA SER A 254 -2.64 0.72 1.84
C SER A 254 -1.93 -0.60 1.50
N THR A 255 -1.73 -1.43 2.52
CA THR A 255 -1.15 -2.78 2.38
C THR A 255 -1.99 -3.63 1.43
N VAL A 256 -3.33 -3.57 1.55
CA VAL A 256 -4.22 -4.33 0.68
C VAL A 256 -4.31 -3.73 -0.72
N CYS A 257 -4.30 -2.41 -0.89
CA CYS A 257 -4.22 -1.77 -2.22
C CYS A 257 -2.99 -2.29 -3.00
N LYS A 258 -1.84 -2.28 -2.35
CA LYS A 258 -0.58 -2.77 -2.92
C LYS A 258 -0.62 -4.27 -3.20
N LYS A 259 -1.22 -5.09 -2.32
CA LYS A 259 -1.50 -6.53 -2.54
C LYS A 259 -2.08 -6.79 -3.93
N TYR A 260 -3.04 -5.97 -4.35
CA TYR A 260 -3.72 -6.10 -5.65
C TYR A 260 -3.11 -5.23 -6.76
N GLY A 261 -2.01 -4.53 -6.50
CA GLY A 261 -1.36 -3.64 -7.47
C GLY A 261 -2.13 -2.36 -7.77
N ALA A 262 -3.05 -1.95 -6.90
CA ALA A 262 -3.73 -0.66 -6.97
C ALA A 262 -2.86 0.43 -6.33
N SER A 263 -2.81 1.61 -6.95
CA SER A 263 -1.99 2.73 -6.50
C SER A 263 -2.83 3.86 -5.94
N GLU A 264 -2.76 4.09 -4.62
CA GLU A 264 -3.44 5.22 -3.97
C GLU A 264 -2.87 6.56 -4.45
N GLN A 265 -1.56 6.60 -4.72
CA GLN A 265 -0.89 7.78 -5.25
C GLN A 265 -1.44 8.17 -6.62
N GLU A 266 -1.74 7.19 -7.48
CA GLU A 266 -2.33 7.44 -8.79
C GLU A 266 -3.74 8.03 -8.66
N ALA A 267 -4.57 7.49 -7.74
CA ALA A 267 -5.88 8.06 -7.44
C ALA A 267 -5.76 9.52 -6.94
N PHE A 268 -4.83 9.79 -6.04
CA PHE A 268 -4.54 11.15 -5.55
C PHE A 268 -4.14 12.11 -6.66
N LEU A 269 -3.21 11.70 -7.52
CA LEU A 269 -2.75 12.51 -8.65
C LEU A 269 -3.88 12.77 -9.66
N LYS A 270 -4.74 11.78 -9.92
CA LYS A 270 -5.92 11.92 -10.80
C LYS A 270 -6.87 12.99 -10.25
N VAL A 271 -7.24 12.91 -8.98
CA VAL A 271 -8.13 13.91 -8.34
C VAL A 271 -7.49 15.29 -8.35
N ARG A 272 -6.23 15.42 -7.94
CA ARG A 272 -5.53 16.70 -7.90
C ARG A 272 -5.42 17.35 -9.28
N LYS A 273 -5.14 16.55 -10.31
CA LYS A 273 -5.11 17.02 -11.70
C LYS A 273 -6.49 17.56 -12.10
N LYS A 274 -7.55 16.83 -11.79
CA LYS A 274 -8.92 17.22 -12.12
C LYS A 274 -9.36 18.51 -11.43
N MET A 275 -9.08 18.64 -10.14
CA MET A 275 -9.34 19.88 -9.38
C MET A 275 -8.61 21.08 -9.98
N LYS A 276 -7.37 20.89 -10.45
CA LYS A 276 -6.61 21.94 -11.14
C LYS A 276 -7.17 22.27 -12.51
N GLU A 277 -7.61 21.27 -13.29
CA GLU A 277 -8.26 21.47 -14.59
C GLU A 277 -9.54 22.32 -14.47
N TRP A 278 -10.24 22.21 -13.34
CA TRP A 278 -11.48 22.93 -13.05
C TRP A 278 -11.27 24.21 -12.23
N ASP A 279 -10.01 24.60 -12.01
CA ASP A 279 -9.61 25.79 -11.24
C ASP A 279 -10.25 25.86 -9.84
N ILE A 280 -10.45 24.71 -9.18
CA ILE A 280 -11.03 24.68 -7.84
C ILE A 280 -10.05 25.29 -6.84
N GLN A 281 -10.48 26.39 -6.22
CA GLN A 281 -9.74 27.09 -5.18
C GLN A 281 -10.11 26.56 -3.78
N PRO A 282 -9.18 26.55 -2.82
CA PRO A 282 -9.50 26.26 -1.43
C PRO A 282 -10.61 27.21 -0.90
N PRO A 283 -11.64 26.71 -0.20
CA PRO A 283 -12.77 27.52 0.22
C PRO A 283 -12.44 28.40 1.44
N THR A 284 -13.14 29.52 1.58
CA THR A 284 -13.33 30.21 2.86
C THR A 284 -14.63 29.72 3.52
N PRO A 285 -14.94 30.09 4.78
CA PRO A 285 -16.24 29.77 5.37
C PRO A 285 -17.44 30.19 4.51
N GLN A 286 -17.36 31.32 3.77
CA GLN A 286 -18.44 31.79 2.90
C GLN A 286 -18.54 31.00 1.59
N THR A 287 -17.41 30.55 1.02
CA THR A 287 -17.38 29.87 -0.28
C THR A 287 -17.44 28.34 -0.18
N GLN A 288 -17.44 27.80 1.04
CA GLN A 288 -17.52 26.36 1.30
C GLN A 288 -18.71 25.67 0.60
N PRO A 289 -19.95 26.23 0.58
CA PRO A 289 -21.05 25.58 -0.13
C PRO A 289 -20.82 25.47 -1.64
N ALA A 290 -20.16 26.46 -2.26
CA ALA A 290 -19.82 26.42 -3.68
C ALA A 290 -18.76 25.35 -3.94
N PHE A 291 -17.67 25.35 -3.17
CA PHE A 291 -16.61 24.34 -3.25
C PHE A 291 -17.15 22.90 -3.12
N ARG A 292 -18.10 22.67 -2.20
CA ARG A 292 -18.70 21.33 -2.04
C ARG A 292 -19.53 20.90 -3.26
N ARG A 293 -20.20 21.84 -3.94
CA ARG A 293 -20.87 21.55 -5.22
C ARG A 293 -19.85 21.19 -6.30
N ASP A 294 -18.77 21.96 -6.41
CA ASP A 294 -17.72 21.69 -7.40
C ASP A 294 -17.06 20.32 -7.16
N MET A 295 -16.80 19.95 -5.89
CA MET A 295 -16.29 18.63 -5.53
C MET A 295 -17.28 17.51 -5.84
N GLN A 296 -18.58 17.76 -5.68
CA GLN A 296 -19.61 16.80 -6.05
C GLN A 296 -19.69 16.62 -7.58
N GLU A 297 -19.60 17.70 -8.36
CA GLU A 297 -19.55 17.63 -9.82
C GLU A 297 -18.28 16.92 -10.32
N ILE A 298 -17.12 17.18 -9.71
CA ILE A 298 -15.90 16.42 -10.00
C ILE A 298 -16.11 14.94 -9.70
N ARG A 299 -16.73 14.61 -8.56
CA ARG A 299 -16.99 13.23 -8.18
C ARG A 299 -17.88 12.54 -9.22
N GLU A 300 -18.97 13.18 -9.62
CA GLU A 300 -19.87 12.67 -10.66
C GLU A 300 -19.16 12.54 -12.01
N ASN A 301 -18.29 13.48 -12.38
CA ASN A 301 -17.52 13.41 -13.61
C ASN A 301 -16.48 12.27 -13.61
N MET A 302 -15.75 12.10 -12.51
CA MET A 302 -14.67 11.13 -12.41
C MET A 302 -15.18 9.69 -12.22
N LEU A 303 -16.32 9.52 -11.54
CA LEU A 303 -16.93 8.21 -11.29
C LEU A 303 -18.00 7.85 -12.33
N GLY A 304 -18.63 8.84 -12.93
CA GLY A 304 -19.71 8.72 -13.89
C GLY A 304 -19.25 8.48 -15.31
N GLY A 305 -18.05 7.92 -15.52
CA GLY A 305 -17.58 7.45 -16.83
C GLY A 305 -18.52 6.40 -17.42
N ARG A 306 -19.60 6.88 -18.04
CA ARG A 306 -20.26 6.30 -19.21
C ARG A 306 -19.61 6.87 -20.46
#